data_AF-A0A1M3J6M8-F1
#
_entry.id   AF-A0A1M3J6M8-F1
#
_cell.length_a   1.000
_cell.length_b   1.000
_cell.length_c   1.000
_cell.angle_alpha   90.00
_cell.angle_beta   90.00
_cell.angle_gamma   90.00
#
_symmetry.space_group_name_H-M   'P 1'
#
loop_
_entity.id
_entity.type
_entity.pdbx_description
1 polymer ?
#
loop_
_entity_poly.entity_id
_entity_poly.type
_entity_poly.pdbx_seq_one_letter_code
_entity_poly.pdbx_strand_id
1 'polypeptide(L)'
;MKKSIKFALILSLLLNFDLFSSFIKEEQQVESQNEYSNNKLLNQIPSRKGTVGVILVYKKDDRLYALLGKENNEGSSEKSGRYSDFGGSVSHDGATFLENMLRELEEESMQTYKISQEDFLKNAFVFHTEKKDRDIFYAVYSIKDSQYIPANILNHKRSSLGDKFPKEYKEKEEFLWVDINMLLLAVIKNPQREVFAINDIEGQPRLIKLRKYFIDDCLLHSIFEKIIISLNH
;
A
#
# COMPACT_ATOMS: atom_id res chain seq x y z
N MET A 1 -10.44 70.49 -1.54
CA MET A 1 -9.59 70.12 -2.69
C MET A 1 -8.50 69.15 -2.23
N LYS A 2 -8.42 67.97 -2.87
CA LYS A 2 -7.30 66.99 -2.96
C LYS A 2 -6.87 66.31 -1.62
N LYS A 3 -7.22 65.03 -1.38
CA LYS A 3 -6.53 63.76 -1.78
C LYS A 3 -5.13 63.66 -1.11
N SER A 4 -4.70 62.62 -0.39
CA SER A 4 -4.87 61.18 -0.63
C SER A 4 -4.50 60.33 0.59
N ILE A 5 -5.17 59.19 0.72
CA ILE A 5 -4.84 58.02 1.54
C ILE A 5 -3.53 57.39 1.06
N LYS A 6 -2.61 57.06 1.98
CA LYS A 6 -1.53 56.07 1.79
C LYS A 6 -1.28 55.31 3.09
N PHE A 7 -2.26 54.48 3.45
CA PHE A 7 -2.06 53.28 4.25
C PHE A 7 -2.48 52.10 3.35
N ALA A 8 -1.86 50.94 3.55
CA ALA A 8 -2.06 49.69 2.81
C ALA A 8 -1.27 49.55 1.50
N LEU A 9 0.05 49.35 1.60
CA LEU A 9 0.80 48.60 0.58
C LEU A 9 2.04 47.88 1.15
N ILE A 10 1.94 47.31 2.37
CA ILE A 10 2.97 46.40 2.91
C ILE A 10 2.31 45.16 3.58
N LEU A 11 1.01 44.94 3.39
CA LEU A 11 0.30 43.77 3.95
C LEU A 11 -0.29 42.82 2.89
N SER A 12 0.10 42.96 1.62
CA SER A 12 -0.28 42.03 0.54
C SER A 12 0.86 41.11 0.10
N LEU A 13 2.06 41.25 0.67
CA LEU A 13 3.19 40.34 0.39
C LEU A 13 3.33 39.18 1.39
N LEU A 14 2.61 39.22 2.52
CA LEU A 14 2.62 38.14 3.51
C LEU A 14 1.53 37.08 3.30
N LEU A 15 0.60 37.29 2.35
CA LEU A 15 -0.46 36.33 2.03
C LEU A 15 -0.14 35.41 0.83
N ASN A 16 1.05 35.54 0.22
CA ASN A 16 1.50 34.66 -0.86
C ASN A 16 2.57 33.65 -0.42
N PHE A 17 3.03 33.68 0.83
CA PHE A 17 3.98 32.68 1.33
C PHE A 17 3.32 31.30 1.54
N ASP A 18 2.02 31.27 1.88
CA ASP A 18 1.30 30.00 2.04
C ASP A 18 1.07 29.30 0.70
N LEU A 19 0.80 30.06 -0.38
CA LEU A 19 0.68 29.51 -1.74
C LEU A 19 2.02 29.01 -2.27
N PHE A 20 3.13 29.72 -2.04
CA PHE A 20 4.44 29.22 -2.47
C PHE A 20 4.90 28.01 -1.65
N SER A 21 4.59 27.94 -0.35
CA SER A 21 4.91 26.76 0.45
C SER A 21 4.07 25.54 0.10
N SER A 22 2.80 25.71 -0.31
CA SER A 22 1.98 24.61 -0.83
C SER A 22 2.48 24.11 -2.19
N PHE A 23 2.88 25.02 -3.09
CA PHE A 23 3.46 24.66 -4.39
C PHE A 23 4.81 23.96 -4.25
N ILE A 24 5.67 24.41 -3.33
CA ILE A 24 6.97 23.75 -3.06
C ILE A 24 6.77 22.38 -2.40
N LYS A 25 5.74 22.22 -1.55
CA LYS A 25 5.37 20.90 -1.00
C LYS A 25 4.83 19.95 -2.06
N GLU A 26 4.00 20.43 -2.97
CA GLU A 26 3.52 19.64 -4.11
C GLU A 26 4.66 19.25 -5.05
N GLU A 27 5.57 20.17 -5.41
CA GLU A 27 6.74 19.86 -6.24
C GLU A 27 7.72 18.90 -5.55
N GLN A 28 7.95 19.01 -4.24
CA GLN A 28 8.78 18.06 -3.50
C GLN A 28 8.10 16.68 -3.35
N GLN A 29 6.77 16.61 -3.21
CA GLN A 29 6.05 15.34 -3.25
C GLN A 29 6.16 14.68 -4.64
N VAL A 30 6.04 15.46 -5.71
CA VAL A 30 6.17 14.98 -7.10
C VAL A 30 7.62 14.57 -7.44
N GLU A 31 8.64 15.26 -6.92
CA GLU A 31 10.04 14.83 -7.08
C GLU A 31 10.36 13.56 -6.28
N SER A 32 9.78 13.38 -5.09
CA SER A 32 9.92 12.13 -4.33
C SER A 32 9.22 10.94 -4.99
N GLN A 33 8.13 11.17 -5.75
CA GLN A 33 7.51 10.16 -6.60
C GLN A 33 8.42 9.72 -7.76
N ASN A 34 9.29 10.61 -8.27
CA ASN A 34 10.17 10.32 -9.41
C ASN A 34 11.38 9.46 -9.05
N GLU A 35 11.82 9.39 -7.79
CA GLU A 35 12.87 8.43 -7.38
C GLU A 35 12.36 6.98 -7.38
N TYR A 36 11.04 6.78 -7.43
CA TYR A 36 10.35 5.48 -7.36
C TYR A 36 9.44 5.20 -8.56
N SER A 37 9.53 6.02 -9.63
CA SER A 37 8.84 5.80 -10.90
C SER A 37 9.57 4.75 -11.74
N ASN A 38 9.49 3.50 -11.27
CA ASN A 38 9.98 2.33 -11.99
C ASN A 38 9.06 1.93 -13.14
N ASN A 39 8.39 2.87 -13.82
CA ASN A 39 7.43 2.61 -14.90
C ASN A 39 8.03 1.71 -15.99
N LYS A 40 9.33 1.89 -16.29
CA LYS A 40 10.03 1.03 -17.23
C LYS A 40 10.24 -0.39 -16.70
N LEU A 41 10.53 -0.57 -15.41
CA LEU A 41 10.68 -1.90 -14.81
C LEU A 41 9.32 -2.60 -14.63
N LEU A 42 8.29 -1.86 -14.20
CA LEU A 42 6.94 -2.39 -14.02
C LEU A 42 6.34 -2.94 -15.32
N ASN A 43 6.66 -2.31 -16.45
CA ASN A 43 6.24 -2.75 -17.78
C ASN A 43 7.17 -3.81 -18.40
N GLN A 44 8.14 -4.35 -17.65
CA GLN A 44 8.96 -5.47 -18.13
C GLN A 44 8.30 -6.81 -17.86
N ILE A 45 8.49 -7.72 -18.82
CA ILE A 45 8.22 -9.15 -18.65
C ILE A 45 9.36 -9.73 -17.81
N PRO A 46 9.07 -10.44 -16.70
CA PRO A 46 10.09 -11.04 -15.85
C PRO A 46 10.99 -12.02 -16.62
N SER A 47 12.30 -11.80 -16.58
CA SER A 47 13.30 -12.70 -17.18
C SER A 47 13.76 -13.82 -16.25
N ARG A 48 13.41 -13.74 -14.96
CA ARG A 48 13.70 -14.73 -13.91
C ARG A 48 12.54 -14.83 -12.93
N LYS A 49 12.67 -15.65 -11.89
CA LYS A 49 11.66 -15.73 -10.81
C LYS A 49 11.47 -14.36 -10.17
N GLY A 50 10.24 -14.08 -9.76
CA GLY A 50 9.92 -12.84 -9.09
C GLY A 50 8.72 -12.95 -8.17
N THR A 51 8.57 -11.96 -7.31
CA THR A 51 7.45 -11.78 -6.41
C THR A 51 6.95 -10.35 -6.53
N VAL A 52 5.63 -10.20 -6.62
CA VAL A 52 4.97 -8.90 -6.62
C VAL A 52 4.05 -8.79 -5.42
N GLY A 53 3.90 -7.59 -4.87
CA GLY A 53 2.96 -7.31 -3.79
C GLY A 53 2.40 -5.91 -3.86
N VAL A 54 1.12 -5.75 -3.51
CA VAL A 54 0.42 -4.48 -3.43
C VAL A 54 -0.09 -4.27 -2.01
N ILE A 55 0.18 -3.10 -1.46
CA ILE A 55 -0.29 -2.66 -0.15
C ILE A 55 -1.22 -1.48 -0.36
N LEU A 56 -2.50 -1.71 -0.11
CA LEU A 56 -3.49 -0.65 -0.10
C LEU A 56 -3.41 0.09 1.23
N VAL A 57 -3.22 1.41 1.17
CA VAL A 57 -3.16 2.28 2.34
C VAL A 57 -4.30 3.29 2.28
N TYR A 58 -4.94 3.53 3.41
CA TYR A 58 -6.02 4.50 3.57
C TYR A 58 -5.73 5.44 4.74
N LYS A 59 -5.92 6.75 4.54
CA LYS A 59 -5.74 7.75 5.60
C LYS A 59 -7.08 8.04 6.29
N LYS A 60 -7.12 7.93 7.61
CA LYS A 60 -8.28 8.27 8.43
C LYS A 60 -7.80 8.90 9.74
N ASP A 61 -8.38 10.04 10.12
CA ASP A 61 -8.06 10.74 11.38
C ASP A 61 -6.54 10.94 11.58
N ASP A 62 -5.85 11.42 10.53
CA ASP A 62 -4.39 11.62 10.47
C ASP A 62 -3.51 10.38 10.69
N ARG A 63 -4.10 9.19 10.58
CA ARG A 63 -3.38 7.91 10.63
C ARG A 63 -3.51 7.15 9.32
N LEU A 64 -2.48 6.37 9.01
CA LEU A 64 -2.51 5.46 7.87
C LEU A 64 -2.88 4.05 8.31
N TYR A 65 -3.74 3.43 7.52
CA TYR A 65 -4.17 2.06 7.72
C TYR A 65 -3.83 1.24 6.47
N ALA A 66 -3.23 0.08 6.64
CA ALA A 66 -2.96 -0.85 5.55
C ALA A 66 -4.01 -1.98 5.56
N LEU A 67 -4.54 -2.33 4.40
CA LEU A 67 -5.38 -3.51 4.26
C LEU A 67 -4.51 -4.75 4.14
N LEU A 68 -4.70 -5.69 5.05
CA LEU A 68 -4.04 -6.99 5.03
C LEU A 68 -5.08 -8.10 4.79
N GLY A 69 -4.67 -9.12 4.03
CA GLY A 69 -5.40 -10.37 3.87
C GLY A 69 -4.74 -11.47 4.68
N LYS A 70 -5.55 -12.25 5.41
CA LYS A 70 -5.14 -13.46 6.11
C LYS A 70 -5.20 -14.66 5.17
N GLU A 71 -4.10 -15.34 5.00
CA GLU A 71 -4.01 -16.59 4.23
C GLU A 71 -4.97 -17.64 4.80
N ASN A 72 -5.63 -18.37 3.90
CA ASN A 72 -6.53 -19.46 4.26
C ASN A 72 -5.84 -20.53 5.10
N ASN A 73 -6.58 -21.12 6.04
CA ASN A 73 -6.07 -22.23 6.85
C ASN A 73 -6.16 -23.59 6.15
N GLU A 74 -6.54 -23.61 4.87
CA GLU A 74 -6.74 -24.85 4.12
C GLU A 74 -5.38 -25.45 3.73
N GLY A 75 -4.87 -26.34 4.58
CA GLY A 75 -3.65 -27.12 4.35
C GLY A 75 -2.53 -26.85 5.38
N SER A 76 -1.42 -27.57 5.24
CA SER A 76 -0.25 -27.49 6.15
C SER A 76 0.81 -26.48 5.69
N SER A 77 0.43 -25.50 4.87
CA SER A 77 1.39 -24.57 4.30
C SER A 77 1.96 -23.62 5.37
N GLU A 78 3.24 -23.24 5.23
CA GLU A 78 3.89 -22.26 6.11
C GLU A 78 3.25 -20.86 6.03
N LYS A 79 2.35 -20.61 5.08
CA LYS A 79 1.62 -19.35 4.95
C LYS A 79 0.28 -19.33 5.70
N SER A 80 -0.28 -20.52 5.99
CA SER A 80 -1.57 -20.72 6.65
C SER A 80 -1.78 -19.82 7.88
N GLY A 81 -2.90 -19.09 7.89
CA GLY A 81 -3.37 -18.25 8.99
C GLY A 81 -2.56 -16.97 9.24
N ARG A 82 -1.66 -16.59 8.33
CA ARG A 82 -0.82 -15.39 8.45
C ARG A 82 -1.36 -14.26 7.57
N TYR A 83 -1.23 -13.03 8.06
CA TYR A 83 -1.57 -11.81 7.35
C TYR A 83 -0.42 -11.32 6.48
N SER A 84 -0.75 -10.79 5.31
CA SER A 84 0.20 -10.19 4.37
C SER A 84 -0.49 -9.23 3.40
N ASP A 85 0.32 -8.64 2.54
CA ASP A 85 -0.07 -7.91 1.33
C ASP A 85 -0.89 -8.76 0.35
N PHE A 86 -1.30 -8.09 -0.75
CA PHE A 86 -1.92 -8.72 -1.90
C PHE A 86 -0.88 -9.00 -2.97
N GLY A 87 -0.45 -10.25 -3.11
CA GLY A 87 0.78 -10.53 -3.84
C GLY A 87 1.09 -12.00 -4.04
N GLY A 88 1.81 -12.26 -5.12
CA GLY A 88 2.07 -13.60 -5.63
C GLY A 88 3.40 -13.72 -6.34
N SER A 89 3.69 -14.93 -6.80
CA SER A 89 4.83 -15.16 -7.69
C SER A 89 4.49 -14.62 -9.08
N VAL A 90 5.47 -14.03 -9.76
CA VAL A 90 5.26 -13.62 -11.14
C VAL A 90 5.17 -14.83 -12.05
N SER A 91 4.19 -14.82 -12.95
CA SER A 91 4.04 -15.83 -13.99
C SER A 91 5.03 -15.56 -15.14
N HIS A 92 5.55 -16.64 -15.75
CA HIS A 92 6.36 -16.59 -16.98
C HIS A 92 5.50 -16.79 -18.23
N ASP A 93 4.29 -16.23 -18.23
CA ASP A 93 3.28 -16.35 -19.27
C ASP A 93 3.26 -15.18 -20.26
N GLY A 94 4.22 -14.26 -20.13
CA GLY A 94 4.32 -13.04 -20.95
C GLY A 94 3.69 -11.81 -20.30
N ALA A 95 3.08 -11.93 -19.12
CA ALA A 95 2.61 -10.78 -18.35
C ALA A 95 3.78 -9.98 -17.75
N THR A 96 3.60 -8.66 -17.65
CA THR A 96 4.53 -7.72 -17.01
C THR A 96 4.43 -7.77 -15.48
N PHE A 97 5.38 -7.17 -14.77
CA PHE A 97 5.30 -7.02 -13.31
C PHE A 97 4.04 -6.25 -12.87
N LEU A 98 3.67 -5.20 -13.61
CA LEU A 98 2.45 -4.43 -13.35
C LEU A 98 1.18 -5.28 -13.49
N GLU A 99 1.10 -6.06 -14.58
CA GLU A 99 -0.05 -6.93 -14.81
C GLU A 99 -0.17 -8.00 -13.74
N ASN A 100 0.96 -8.59 -13.31
CA ASN A 100 0.96 -9.52 -12.19
C ASN A 100 0.50 -8.84 -10.89
N MET A 101 0.99 -7.63 -10.56
CA MET A 101 0.54 -6.89 -9.37
C MET A 101 -0.98 -6.66 -9.34
N LEU A 102 -1.53 -6.17 -10.45
CA LEU A 102 -2.95 -5.85 -10.54
C LEU A 102 -3.82 -7.11 -10.56
N ARG A 103 -3.35 -8.18 -11.22
CA ARG A 103 -4.02 -9.49 -11.21
C ARG A 103 -4.10 -10.05 -9.79
N GLU A 104 -2.98 -10.12 -9.08
CA GLU A 104 -2.94 -10.64 -7.69
C GLU A 104 -3.81 -9.78 -6.75
N LEU A 105 -3.77 -8.45 -6.89
CA LEU A 105 -4.66 -7.56 -6.14
C LEU A 105 -6.14 -7.85 -6.42
N GLU A 106 -6.51 -7.98 -7.69
CA GLU A 106 -7.90 -8.26 -8.08
C GLU A 106 -8.33 -9.63 -7.57
N GLU A 107 -7.49 -10.66 -7.71
CA GLU A 107 -7.75 -12.03 -7.28
C GLU A 107 -7.92 -12.12 -5.76
N GLU A 108 -6.89 -11.69 -5.01
CA GLU A 108 -6.84 -11.84 -3.56
C GLU A 108 -7.76 -10.86 -2.80
N SER A 109 -8.21 -9.77 -3.44
CA SER A 109 -9.26 -8.88 -2.91
C SER A 109 -10.68 -9.28 -3.32
N MET A 110 -10.85 -10.45 -3.95
CA MET A 110 -12.11 -10.96 -4.47
C MET A 110 -12.80 -10.00 -5.43
N GLN A 111 -12.05 -9.44 -6.37
CA GLN A 111 -12.51 -8.46 -7.36
C GLN A 111 -13.07 -7.17 -6.74
N THR A 112 -12.70 -6.84 -5.50
CA THR A 112 -13.18 -5.63 -4.85
C THR A 112 -12.36 -4.42 -5.26
N TYR A 113 -11.03 -4.56 -5.30
CA TYR A 113 -10.14 -3.50 -5.75
C TYR A 113 -9.69 -3.80 -7.18
N LYS A 114 -10.27 -3.04 -8.13
CA LYS A 114 -9.89 -3.05 -9.54
C LYS A 114 -9.32 -1.68 -9.90
N ILE A 115 -7.99 -1.58 -9.95
CA ILE A 115 -7.28 -0.34 -10.23
C ILE A 115 -6.79 -0.41 -11.68
N SER A 116 -7.02 0.65 -12.47
CA SER A 116 -6.49 0.69 -13.84
C SER A 116 -4.97 0.85 -13.82
N GLN A 117 -4.28 0.35 -14.85
CA GLN A 117 -2.84 0.53 -14.97
C GLN A 117 -2.44 2.02 -14.94
N GLU A 118 -3.20 2.89 -15.60
CA GLU A 118 -2.95 4.32 -15.63
C GLU A 118 -3.05 4.95 -14.23
N ASP A 119 -4.12 4.65 -13.49
CA ASP A 119 -4.31 5.16 -12.13
C ASP A 119 -3.25 4.59 -11.18
N PHE A 120 -2.88 3.32 -11.36
CA PHE A 120 -1.83 2.68 -10.57
C PHE A 120 -0.47 3.34 -10.79
N LEU A 121 -0.03 3.50 -12.04
CA LEU A 121 1.26 4.11 -12.39
C LEU A 121 1.35 5.57 -11.95
N LYS A 122 0.22 6.27 -11.86
CA LYS A 122 0.15 7.66 -11.43
C LYS A 122 0.20 7.82 -9.92
N ASN A 123 -0.37 6.89 -9.15
CA ASN A 123 -0.62 7.09 -7.71
C ASN A 123 0.11 6.08 -6.80
N ALA A 124 0.72 5.02 -7.34
CA ALA A 124 1.48 4.05 -6.56
C ALA A 124 2.92 4.51 -6.33
N PHE A 125 3.43 4.28 -5.12
CA PHE A 125 4.86 4.30 -4.84
C PHE A 125 5.42 2.89 -5.00
N VAL A 126 6.44 2.71 -5.85
CA VAL A 126 6.96 1.39 -6.16
C VAL A 126 8.42 1.25 -5.76
N PHE A 127 8.74 0.17 -5.07
CA PHE A 127 10.12 -0.18 -4.76
C PHE A 127 10.45 -1.60 -5.20
N HIS A 128 11.74 -1.80 -5.49
CA HIS A 128 12.28 -3.04 -6.03
C HIS A 128 13.49 -3.47 -5.20
N THR A 129 13.59 -4.78 -4.99
CA THR A 129 14.76 -5.43 -4.41
C THR A 129 15.17 -6.60 -5.28
N GLU A 130 16.42 -6.59 -5.71
CA GLU A 130 17.05 -7.73 -6.33
C GLU A 130 17.64 -8.66 -5.26
N LYS A 131 17.21 -9.93 -5.25
CA LYS A 131 17.86 -11.01 -4.50
C LYS A 131 18.52 -11.97 -5.48
N LYS A 132 19.45 -12.80 -4.96
CA LYS A 132 20.25 -13.75 -5.76
C LYS A 132 19.43 -14.51 -6.81
N ASP A 133 18.26 -15.02 -6.42
CA ASP A 133 17.46 -15.93 -7.24
C ASP A 133 16.07 -15.37 -7.61
N ARG A 134 15.75 -14.12 -7.24
CA ARG A 134 14.45 -13.51 -7.58
C ARG A 134 14.46 -11.99 -7.55
N ASP A 135 13.62 -11.37 -8.36
CA ASP A 135 13.21 -9.98 -8.21
C ASP A 135 12.01 -9.85 -7.27
N ILE A 136 11.99 -8.80 -6.45
CA ILE A 136 10.87 -8.50 -5.58
C ILE A 136 10.41 -7.09 -5.87
N PHE A 137 9.14 -6.93 -6.21
CA PHE A 137 8.53 -5.63 -6.43
C PHE A 137 7.37 -5.44 -5.47
N TYR A 138 7.33 -4.29 -4.82
CA TYR A 138 6.22 -3.89 -3.98
C TYR A 138 5.70 -2.53 -4.41
N ALA A 139 4.40 -2.37 -4.34
CA ALA A 139 3.72 -1.12 -4.58
C ALA A 139 2.86 -0.74 -3.38
N VAL A 140 2.99 0.51 -2.93
CA VAL A 140 2.12 1.11 -1.93
C VAL A 140 1.15 2.03 -2.67
N TYR A 141 -0.13 1.71 -2.62
CA TYR A 141 -1.18 2.45 -3.30
C TYR A 141 -2.08 3.12 -2.27
N SER A 142 -2.12 4.45 -2.26
CA SER A 142 -3.02 5.22 -1.38
C SER A 142 -4.42 5.27 -2.00
N ILE A 143 -5.38 4.60 -1.38
CA ILE A 143 -6.78 4.64 -1.82
C ILE A 143 -7.49 5.91 -1.35
N LYS A 144 -8.43 6.41 -2.15
CA LYS A 144 -9.28 7.56 -1.84
C LYS A 144 -10.48 7.15 -0.98
N ASP A 145 -11.12 8.09 -0.29
CA ASP A 145 -12.34 7.85 0.49
C ASP A 145 -13.43 7.15 -0.33
N SER A 146 -13.59 7.53 -1.60
CA SER A 146 -14.56 6.90 -2.52
C SER A 146 -14.24 5.45 -2.87
N GLN A 147 -13.01 4.99 -2.61
CA GLN A 147 -12.54 3.63 -2.84
C GLN A 147 -12.48 2.81 -1.55
N TYR A 148 -12.58 3.44 -0.38
CA TYR A 148 -12.47 2.76 0.90
C TYR A 148 -13.65 1.80 1.12
N ILE A 149 -13.31 0.51 1.30
CA ILE A 149 -14.27 -0.53 1.67
C ILE A 149 -13.95 -1.04 3.09
N PRO A 150 -14.91 -0.91 4.04
CA PRO A 150 -14.79 -1.49 5.38
C PRO A 150 -14.50 -3.00 5.38
N ALA A 151 -13.69 -3.44 6.35
CA ALA A 151 -13.29 -4.86 6.47
C ALA A 151 -14.48 -5.80 6.66
N ASN A 152 -15.53 -5.39 7.40
CA ASN A 152 -16.74 -6.19 7.57
C ASN A 152 -17.47 -6.45 6.25
N ILE A 153 -17.47 -5.50 5.30
CA ILE A 153 -18.05 -5.67 3.98
C ILE A 153 -17.21 -6.65 3.15
N LEU A 154 -15.88 -6.52 3.17
CA LEU A 154 -14.96 -7.46 2.50
C LEU A 154 -15.15 -8.89 3.03
N ASN A 155 -15.18 -9.05 4.36
CA ASN A 155 -15.36 -10.34 5.03
C ASN A 155 -16.74 -10.93 4.76
N HIS A 156 -17.80 -10.11 4.71
CA HIS A 156 -19.13 -10.56 4.31
C HIS A 156 -19.15 -11.03 2.85
N LYS A 157 -18.47 -10.32 1.94
CA LYS A 157 -18.32 -10.76 0.54
C LYS A 157 -17.59 -12.11 0.47
N ARG A 158 -16.54 -12.29 1.27
CA ARG A 158 -15.78 -13.54 1.37
C ARG A 158 -16.60 -14.73 1.83
N SER A 159 -17.42 -14.54 2.86
CA SER A 159 -18.27 -15.61 3.39
C SER A 159 -19.47 -15.92 2.47
N SER A 160 -20.07 -14.90 1.84
CA SER A 160 -21.30 -15.07 1.05
C SER A 160 -21.07 -15.49 -0.41
N LEU A 161 -19.96 -15.05 -1.02
CA LEU A 161 -19.65 -15.30 -2.42
C LEU A 161 -18.40 -16.15 -2.61
N GLY A 162 -17.66 -16.45 -1.54
CA GLY A 162 -16.39 -17.17 -1.60
C GLY A 162 -16.46 -18.39 -2.51
N ASP A 163 -17.43 -19.28 -2.29
CA ASP A 163 -17.56 -20.53 -3.04
C ASP A 163 -17.78 -20.36 -4.55
N LYS A 164 -18.34 -19.22 -4.97
CA LYS A 164 -18.62 -18.90 -6.37
C LYS A 164 -17.38 -18.48 -7.16
N PHE A 165 -16.31 -18.08 -6.48
CA PHE A 165 -15.07 -17.70 -7.14
C PHE A 165 -14.15 -18.92 -7.41
N PRO A 166 -13.27 -18.82 -8.44
CA PRO A 166 -12.17 -19.76 -8.64
C PRO A 166 -11.26 -19.88 -7.41
N LYS A 167 -10.42 -20.92 -7.38
CA LYS A 167 -9.59 -21.23 -6.20
C LYS A 167 -8.57 -20.12 -5.89
N GLU A 168 -8.07 -19.46 -6.92
CA GLU A 168 -7.07 -18.39 -6.89
C GLU A 168 -7.59 -17.16 -6.13
N TYR A 169 -8.91 -16.96 -6.09
CA TYR A 169 -9.57 -15.86 -5.37
C TYR A 169 -9.88 -16.20 -3.90
N LYS A 170 -9.59 -17.44 -3.48
CA LYS A 170 -9.90 -17.96 -2.14
C LYS A 170 -8.68 -18.02 -1.22
N GLU A 171 -7.54 -17.48 -1.66
CA GLU A 171 -6.29 -17.50 -0.90
C GLU A 171 -6.39 -16.73 0.41
N LYS A 172 -7.12 -15.61 0.44
CA LYS A 172 -7.39 -14.87 1.69
C LYS A 172 -8.74 -15.30 2.27
N GLU A 173 -8.78 -15.58 3.57
CA GLU A 173 -10.00 -15.96 4.31
C GLU A 173 -10.59 -14.81 5.12
N GLU A 174 -9.77 -13.80 5.46
CA GLU A 174 -10.15 -12.68 6.31
C GLU A 174 -9.37 -11.42 5.90
N PHE A 175 -10.01 -10.26 6.01
CA PHE A 175 -9.45 -8.95 5.68
C PHE A 175 -9.47 -8.05 6.91
N LEU A 176 -8.40 -7.27 7.09
CA LEU A 176 -8.25 -6.36 8.22
C LEU A 176 -7.50 -5.09 7.83
N TRP A 177 -8.07 -3.94 8.18
CA TRP A 177 -7.38 -2.65 8.11
C TRP A 177 -6.61 -2.41 9.42
N VAL A 178 -5.29 -2.30 9.33
CA VAL A 178 -4.40 -2.18 10.50
C VAL A 178 -3.66 -0.86 10.52
N ASP A 179 -3.47 -0.28 11.71
CA ASP A 179 -2.63 0.91 11.88
C ASP A 179 -1.18 0.60 11.45
N ILE A 180 -0.80 1.04 10.25
CA ILE A 180 0.48 0.67 9.63
C ILE A 180 1.64 1.39 10.29
N ASN A 181 1.38 2.58 10.87
CA ASN A 181 2.39 3.34 11.59
C ASN A 181 2.82 2.58 12.85
N MET A 182 1.85 2.10 13.64
CA MET A 182 2.12 1.29 14.83
C MET A 182 2.73 -0.06 14.48
N LEU A 183 2.25 -0.71 13.42
CA LEU A 183 2.80 -1.98 12.97
C LEU A 183 4.27 -1.86 12.57
N LEU A 184 4.62 -0.86 11.76
CA LEU A 184 5.98 -0.64 11.29
C LEU A 184 6.95 -0.41 12.47
N LEU A 185 6.58 0.45 13.43
CA LEU A 185 7.37 0.68 14.64
C LEU A 185 7.60 -0.61 15.44
N ALA A 186 6.56 -1.46 15.56
CA ALA A 186 6.65 -2.71 16.29
C ALA A 186 7.57 -3.73 15.60
N VAL A 187 7.48 -3.82 14.27
CA VAL A 187 8.32 -4.69 13.41
C VAL A 187 9.78 -4.27 13.47
N ILE A 188 10.10 -2.99 13.29
CA ILE A 188 11.48 -2.48 13.37
C ILE A 188 12.09 -2.75 14.73
N LYS A 189 11.32 -2.58 15.81
CA LYS A 189 11.79 -2.85 17.18
C LYS A 189 12.05 -4.34 17.45
N ASN A 190 11.31 -5.24 16.78
CA ASN A 190 11.38 -6.69 17.01
C ASN A 190 11.33 -7.49 15.70
N PRO A 191 12.36 -7.39 14.83
CA PRO A 191 12.30 -7.93 13.47
C PRO A 191 12.21 -9.47 13.40
N GLN A 192 12.53 -10.17 14.49
CA GLN A 192 12.46 -11.64 14.57
C GLN A 192 11.07 -12.16 14.98
N ARG A 193 10.13 -11.28 15.35
CA ARG A 193 8.77 -11.69 15.73
C ARG A 193 7.87 -11.75 14.50
N GLU A 194 6.94 -12.69 14.50
CA GLU A 194 5.85 -12.75 13.51
C GLU A 194 4.51 -12.31 14.08
N VAL A 195 4.37 -12.21 15.41
CA VAL A 195 3.10 -11.90 16.07
C VAL A 195 3.15 -10.51 16.70
N PHE A 196 2.15 -9.69 16.38
CA PHE A 196 2.07 -8.29 16.77
C PHE A 196 0.69 -7.94 17.32
N ALA A 197 0.67 -7.19 18.42
CA ALA A 197 -0.53 -6.55 18.95
C ALA A 197 -0.63 -5.14 18.36
N ILE A 198 -1.73 -4.86 17.68
CA ILE A 198 -1.97 -3.63 16.91
C ILE A 198 -3.45 -3.24 17.01
N ASN A 199 -3.79 -2.01 16.66
CA ASN A 199 -5.18 -1.61 16.54
C ASN A 199 -5.64 -1.69 15.08
N ASP A 200 -6.90 -2.07 14.89
CA ASP A 200 -7.56 -1.92 13.60
C ASP A 200 -8.06 -0.47 13.39
N ILE A 201 -8.67 -0.22 12.22
CA ILE A 201 -9.21 1.09 11.84
C ILE A 201 -10.39 1.58 12.69
N GLU A 202 -10.99 0.69 13.49
CA GLU A 202 -12.03 1.00 14.46
C GLU A 202 -11.47 1.17 15.88
N GLY A 203 -10.14 1.11 16.03
CA GLY A 203 -9.44 1.22 17.31
C GLY A 203 -9.51 -0.05 18.16
N GLN A 204 -9.99 -1.17 17.63
CA GLN A 204 -10.06 -2.43 18.36
C GLN A 204 -8.68 -3.11 18.37
N PRO A 205 -8.21 -3.61 19.53
CA PRO A 205 -6.95 -4.32 19.60
C PRO A 205 -7.06 -5.69 18.91
N ARG A 206 -6.07 -6.01 18.08
CA ARG A 206 -5.94 -7.24 17.32
C ARG A 206 -4.57 -7.86 17.58
N LEU A 207 -4.55 -9.18 17.69
CA LEU A 207 -3.32 -9.97 17.69
C LEU A 207 -3.19 -10.62 16.31
N ILE A 208 -2.27 -10.13 15.50
CA ILE A 208 -2.06 -10.65 14.14
C ILE A 208 -0.74 -11.40 14.05
N LYS A 209 -0.70 -12.45 13.22
CA LYS A 209 0.53 -13.12 12.82
C LYS A 209 0.83 -12.76 11.37
N LEU A 210 1.98 -12.19 11.08
CA LEU A 210 2.39 -11.78 9.75
C LEU A 210 3.17 -12.88 9.02
N ARG A 211 3.13 -12.86 7.69
CA ARG A 211 3.98 -13.68 6.84
C ARG A 211 5.43 -13.21 6.92
N LYS A 212 6.38 -14.13 7.10
CA LYS A 212 7.81 -13.81 7.21
C LYS A 212 8.36 -13.03 6.01
N TYR A 213 8.02 -13.44 4.78
CA TYR A 213 8.43 -12.70 3.58
C TYR A 213 7.88 -11.28 3.54
N PHE A 214 6.64 -11.05 4.00
CA PHE A 214 6.09 -9.70 4.07
C PHE A 214 6.86 -8.80 5.05
N ILE A 215 7.31 -9.37 6.18
CA ILE A 215 8.21 -8.66 7.11
C ILE A 215 9.56 -8.37 6.43
N ASP A 216 10.23 -9.41 5.95
CA ASP A 216 11.63 -9.36 5.52
C ASP A 216 11.82 -8.60 4.20
N ASP A 217 10.86 -8.72 3.27
CA ASP A 217 10.96 -8.19 1.91
C ASP A 217 10.27 -6.83 1.75
N CYS A 218 9.32 -6.49 2.63
CA CYS A 218 8.57 -5.25 2.56
C CYS A 218 8.69 -4.39 3.83
N LEU A 219 8.19 -4.85 4.98
CA LEU A 219 8.06 -3.97 6.16
C LEU A 219 9.40 -3.48 6.71
N LEU A 220 10.45 -4.31 6.62
CA LEU A 220 11.82 -3.93 6.99
C LEU A 220 12.59 -3.23 5.87
N HIS A 221 11.97 -3.04 4.70
CA HIS A 221 12.59 -2.35 3.59
C HIS A 221 12.64 -0.83 3.86
N SER A 222 13.83 -0.22 3.80
CA SER A 222 14.01 1.20 4.12
C SER A 222 13.16 2.15 3.25
N ILE A 223 12.94 1.81 1.97
CA ILE A 223 12.06 2.58 1.09
C ILE A 223 10.60 2.52 1.58
N PHE A 224 10.12 1.38 2.10
CA PHE A 224 8.75 1.27 2.60
C PHE A 224 8.51 2.22 3.78
N GLU A 225 9.44 2.29 4.73
CA GLU A 225 9.37 3.26 5.83
C GLU A 225 9.29 4.70 5.33
N LYS A 226 10.14 5.08 4.36
CA LYS A 226 10.10 6.43 3.76
C LYS A 226 8.76 6.74 3.12
N ILE A 227 8.16 5.78 2.39
CA ILE A 227 6.85 5.94 1.77
C ILE A 227 5.76 6.16 2.83
N ILE A 228 5.75 5.36 3.90
CA ILE A 228 4.76 5.51 4.97
C ILE A 228 4.91 6.86 5.68
N ILE A 229 6.13 7.33 5.91
CA ILE A 229 6.39 8.66 6.46
C ILE A 229 5.89 9.76 5.52
N SER A 230 6.15 9.66 4.21
CA SER A 230 5.73 10.67 3.24
C SER A 230 4.20 10.75 3.06
N LEU A 231 3.48 9.64 3.26
CA LEU A 231 2.02 9.61 3.19
C LEU A 231 1.33 10.20 4.46
N ASN A 232 2.06 10.27 5.57
CA ASN A 232 1.56 10.88 6.82
C ASN A 232 1.57 12.41 6.77
N HIS A 233 2.58 13.00 6.14
CA HIS A 233 2.85 14.45 6.12
C HIS A 233 2.23 15.17 4.94
#